data_AF-A0A2T6NDV8-F1
#
_entry.id   AF-A0A2T6NDV8-F1
#
_cell.length_a   1.000
_cell.length_b   1.000
_cell.length_c   1.000
_cell.angle_alpha   90.00
_cell.angle_beta   90.00
_cell.angle_gamma   90.00
#
_symmetry.space_group_name_H-M   'P 1'
#
loop_
_entity.id
_entity.type
_entity.pdbx_description
1 polymer ?
#
loop_
_entity_poly.entity_id
_entity_poly.type
_entity_poly.pdbx_seq_one_letter_code
_entity_poly.pdbx_strand_id
1 'polypeptide(L)'
;MLIEGPLKIAVLDDPEQPGRELHISFTSEFQALEQSGQANTFVEYLQLLGRSIESLSEGDPNRAGMLIVQQIAEQLLPHLQTGDLEISETIIVEMGRDYASDSLMGLLNS
;
A
#
# COMPACT_ATOMS: atom_id res chain seq x y z
N MET A 1 -0.90 -4.69 13.11
CA MET A 1 -0.86 -3.49 12.24
C MET A 1 -2.03 -3.63 11.28
N LEU A 2 -2.85 -2.61 11.01
CA LEU A 2 -4.11 -2.79 10.24
C LEU A 2 -3.92 -3.19 8.76
N ILE A 3 -2.68 -3.13 8.27
CA ILE A 3 -2.29 -3.46 6.90
C ILE A 3 -1.18 -4.53 6.92
N GLU A 4 -1.45 -5.69 7.51
CA GLU A 4 -0.56 -6.85 7.38
C GLU A 4 -0.71 -7.46 5.98
N GLY A 5 0.42 -7.71 5.30
CA GLY A 5 0.40 -8.16 3.91
C GLY A 5 1.77 -8.13 3.22
N PRO A 6 1.80 -8.25 1.89
CA PRO A 6 3.03 -8.29 1.11
C PRO A 6 3.72 -6.92 0.95
N LEU A 7 3.05 -5.84 1.33
CA LEU A 7 3.54 -4.46 1.23
C LEU A 7 4.07 -3.95 2.57
N LYS A 8 5.14 -3.17 2.50
CA LYS A 8 5.60 -2.26 3.55
C LYS A 8 5.49 -0.84 2.99
N ILE A 9 4.77 0.02 3.71
CA ILE A 9 4.54 1.41 3.30
C ILE A 9 5.13 2.30 4.38
N ALA A 10 6.04 3.18 3.98
CA ALA A 10 6.57 4.26 4.82
C ALA A 10 6.21 5.61 4.18
N VAL A 11 5.97 6.62 5.01
CA VAL A 11 5.76 7.99 4.57
C VAL A 11 6.95 8.83 5.02
N LEU A 12 7.60 9.49 4.07
CA LEU A 12 8.57 10.53 4.34
C LEU A 12 7.86 11.88 4.26
N ASP A 13 7.80 12.57 5.40
CA ASP A 13 7.29 13.94 5.50
C ASP A 13 8.47 14.89 5.74
N ASP A 14 9.03 15.41 4.65
CA ASP A 14 10.08 16.42 4.68
C ASP A 14 9.45 17.82 4.61
N PRO A 15 9.59 18.66 5.66
CA PRO A 15 9.02 20.01 5.68
C PRO A 15 9.62 20.95 4.61
N GLU A 16 10.79 20.63 4.05
CA GLU A 16 11.39 21.39 2.95
C GLU A 16 10.80 21.02 1.58
N GLN A 17 10.05 19.90 1.49
CA GLN A 17 9.38 19.45 0.28
C GLN A 17 7.88 19.82 0.26
N PRO A 18 7.34 20.19 -0.93
CA PRO A 18 5.94 20.58 -1.08
C PRO A 18 4.95 19.42 -0.86
N GLY A 19 5.42 18.18 -1.02
CA GLY A 19 4.63 16.97 -0.87
C GLY A 19 5.12 16.03 0.22
N ARG A 20 4.57 14.83 0.24
CA ARG A 20 5.06 13.67 1.00
C ARG A 20 5.44 12.58 0.02
N GLU A 21 6.42 11.77 0.39
CA GLU A 21 6.79 10.60 -0.40
C GLU A 21 6.28 9.34 0.28
N LEU A 22 5.61 8.47 -0.47
CA LEU A 22 5.33 7.11 -0.07
C LEU A 22 6.43 6.22 -0.59
N HIS A 23 7.07 5.51 0.32
CA HIS A 23 8.07 4.51 0.02
C HIS A 23 7.41 3.15 0.19
N ILE A 24 7.16 2.48 -0.94
CA ILE A 24 6.48 1.19 -1.00
C ILE A 24 7.53 0.14 -1.34
N SER A 25 7.68 -0.84 -0.46
CA SER A 25 8.56 -1.99 -0.67
C SER A 25 7.82 -3.29 -0.39
N PHE A 26 8.35 -4.40 -0.87
CA PHE A 26 7.77 -5.72 -0.64
C PHE A 26 8.46 -6.44 0.51
N THR A 27 7.73 -7.32 1.20
CA THR A 27 8.36 -8.17 2.24
C THR A 27 9.31 -9.18 1.61
N SER A 28 10.34 -9.60 2.36
CA SER A 28 11.30 -10.58 1.86
C SER A 28 10.64 -11.94 1.59
N GLU A 29 9.62 -12.29 2.36
CA GLU A 29 8.81 -13.49 2.17
C GLU A 29 8.05 -13.44 0.83
N PHE A 30 7.50 -12.27 0.48
CA PHE A 30 6.82 -12.09 -0.80
C PHE A 30 7.81 -12.11 -1.97
N GLN A 31 8.97 -11.45 -1.83
CA GLN A 31 10.02 -11.44 -2.85
C GLN A 31 10.59 -12.83 -3.14
N ALA A 32 10.56 -13.75 -2.17
CA ALA A 32 11.03 -15.12 -2.34
C ALA A 32 10.03 -16.02 -3.10
N LEU A 33 8.80 -15.58 -3.34
CA LEU A 33 7.83 -16.31 -4.14
C LEU A 33 8.18 -16.27 -5.63
N GLU A 34 7.81 -17.31 -6.37
CA GLU A 34 7.78 -17.23 -7.83
C GLU A 34 6.66 -16.29 -8.30
N GLN A 35 6.77 -15.76 -9.52
CA GLN A 35 5.83 -14.78 -10.09
C GLN A 35 4.35 -15.16 -9.92
N SER A 36 3.99 -16.41 -10.18
CA SER A 36 2.61 -16.90 -10.02
C SER A 36 2.16 -16.87 -8.55
N GLY A 37 3.07 -17.20 -7.63
CA GLY A 37 2.86 -17.08 -6.19
C GLY A 37 2.68 -15.63 -5.76
N GLN A 38 3.54 -14.73 -6.26
CA GLN A 38 3.44 -13.28 -6.00
C GLN A 38 2.07 -12.74 -6.43
N ALA A 39 1.65 -13.01 -7.67
CA ALA A 39 0.35 -12.56 -8.18
C ALA A 39 -0.81 -13.11 -7.35
N ASN A 40 -0.79 -14.40 -7.00
CA ASN A 40 -1.85 -15.03 -6.19
C ASN A 40 -1.92 -14.43 -4.78
N THR A 41 -0.78 -14.33 -4.09
CA THR A 41 -0.71 -13.72 -2.76
C THR A 41 -1.17 -12.26 -2.77
N PHE A 42 -0.88 -11.52 -3.84
CA PHE A 42 -1.30 -10.12 -3.96
C PHE A 42 -2.81 -9.99 -4.19
N VAL A 43 -3.43 -10.89 -4.96
CA VAL A 43 -4.89 -10.97 -5.11
C VAL A 43 -5.57 -11.30 -3.78
N GLU A 44 -5.04 -12.26 -3.02
CA GLU A 44 -5.55 -12.62 -1.69
C GLU A 44 -5.46 -11.43 -0.73
N TYR A 45 -4.36 -10.69 -0.78
CA TYR A 45 -4.18 -9.46 -0.01
C TYR A 45 -5.24 -8.41 -0.34
N LEU A 46 -5.51 -8.14 -1.63
CA LEU A 46 -6.56 -7.20 -2.04
C LEU A 46 -7.95 -7.62 -1.54
N GLN A 47 -8.27 -8.91 -1.57
CA GLN A 47 -9.54 -9.42 -1.03
C GLN A 47 -9.63 -9.29 0.50
N LEU A 48 -8.52 -9.49 1.22
CA LEU A 48 -8.47 -9.27 2.66
C LEU A 48 -8.63 -7.77 2.98
N LEU A 49 -7.91 -6.92 2.28
CA LEU A 49 -7.94 -5.47 2.46
C LEU A 49 -9.34 -4.91 2.22
N GLY A 50 -10.00 -5.32 1.14
CA GLY A 50 -11.39 -4.94 0.85
C GLY A 50 -12.36 -5.33 1.96
N ARG A 51 -12.28 -6.57 2.47
CA ARG A 51 -13.11 -7.02 3.61
C ARG A 51 -12.84 -6.22 4.88
N SER A 52 -11.58 -5.88 5.14
CA SER A 52 -11.22 -5.05 6.29
C SER A 52 -11.79 -3.63 6.16
N ILE A 53 -11.72 -3.02 4.96
CA ILE A 53 -12.31 -1.71 4.66
C ILE A 53 -13.83 -1.71 4.84
N GLU A 54 -14.52 -2.76 4.37
CA GLU A 54 -15.96 -2.92 4.52
C GLU A 54 -16.40 -3.11 5.99
N SER A 55 -15.51 -3.62 6.84
CA SER A 55 -15.78 -3.79 8.27
C SER A 55 -15.69 -2.48 9.08
N LEU A 56 -15.09 -1.44 8.50
CA LEU A 56 -14.97 -0.12 9.11
C LEU A 56 -16.16 0.78 8.78
N SER A 57 -16.54 1.63 9.73
CA SER A 57 -17.59 2.64 9.52
C SER A 57 -17.16 3.70 8.49
N GLU A 58 -18.11 4.36 7.82
CA GLU A 58 -17.78 5.34 6.78
C GLU A 58 -16.96 6.53 7.27
N GLY A 59 -17.12 6.91 8.54
CA GLY A 59 -16.38 8.00 9.18
C GLY A 59 -15.08 7.56 9.86
N ASP A 60 -14.68 6.30 9.74
CA ASP A 60 -13.44 5.81 10.35
C ASP A 60 -12.22 6.38 9.59
N PRO A 61 -11.32 7.12 10.24
CA PRO A 61 -10.14 7.68 9.59
C PRO A 61 -9.20 6.61 9.00
N ASN A 62 -9.17 5.40 9.59
CA ASN A 62 -8.38 4.29 9.05
C ASN A 62 -8.94 3.79 7.73
N ARG A 63 -10.26 3.90 7.51
CA ARG A 63 -10.91 3.49 6.26
C ARG A 63 -10.38 4.29 5.08
N ALA A 64 -10.22 5.60 5.24
CA ALA A 64 -9.67 6.48 4.20
C ALA A 64 -8.23 6.11 3.85
N GLY A 65 -7.38 5.87 4.87
CA GLY A 65 -6.00 5.40 4.64
C GLY A 65 -5.95 4.03 3.94
N MET A 66 -6.80 3.09 4.33
CA MET A 66 -6.84 1.74 3.75
C MET A 66 -7.33 1.76 2.30
N LEU A 67 -8.27 2.64 1.96
CA LEU A 67 -8.73 2.84 0.57
C LEU A 67 -7.59 3.32 -0.35
N ILE A 68 -6.70 4.18 0.14
CA ILE A 68 -5.53 4.64 -0.62
C ILE A 68 -4.58 3.48 -0.87
N VAL A 69 -4.31 2.66 0.16
CA VAL A 69 -3.47 1.47 0.01
C VAL A 69 -4.09 0.47 -0.96
N GLN A 70 -5.42 0.30 -0.93
CA GLN A 70 -6.13 -0.55 -1.89
C GLN A 70 -5.94 -0.04 -3.31
N GLN A 71 -6.13 1.26 -3.56
CA GLN A 71 -5.96 1.86 -4.88
C GLN A 71 -4.53 1.66 -5.41
N ILE A 72 -3.51 1.86 -4.57
CA ILE A 72 -2.10 1.63 -4.93
C ILE A 72 -1.89 0.14 -5.27
N ALA A 73 -2.36 -0.77 -4.43
CA ALA A 73 -2.22 -2.20 -4.65
C ALA A 73 -2.93 -2.64 -5.95
N GLU A 74 -4.12 -2.13 -6.23
CA GLU A 74 -4.84 -2.40 -7.48
C GLU A 74 -4.05 -1.94 -8.72
N GLN A 75 -3.33 -0.82 -8.62
CA GLN A 75 -2.45 -0.33 -9.68
C GLN A 75 -1.19 -1.20 -9.87
N LEU A 76 -0.65 -1.77 -8.80
CA LEU A 76 0.55 -2.63 -8.86
C LEU A 76 0.26 -4.05 -9.39
N LEU A 77 -0.94 -4.58 -9.11
CA LEU A 77 -1.34 -5.94 -9.48
C LEU A 77 -1.07 -6.31 -10.96
N PRO A 78 -1.47 -5.52 -11.98
CA PRO A 78 -1.21 -5.89 -13.38
C PRO A 78 0.28 -6.05 -13.68
N HIS A 79 1.15 -5.24 -13.07
CA HIS A 79 2.60 -5.31 -13.27
C HIS A 79 3.22 -6.52 -12.58
N LEU A 80 2.68 -6.94 -11.43
CA LEU A 80 3.05 -8.21 -10.79
C LEU A 80 2.66 -9.41 -11.66
N GLN A 81 1.47 -9.36 -12.28
CA GLN A 81 0.97 -10.42 -13.16
C GLN A 81 1.80 -10.58 -14.43
N THR A 82 2.30 -9.48 -15.01
CA THR A 82 3.17 -9.53 -16.19
C THR A 82 4.64 -9.77 -15.83
N GLY A 83 5.06 -9.47 -14.60
CA GLY A 83 6.45 -9.55 -14.16
C GLY A 83 7.28 -8.34 -14.55
N ASP A 84 6.61 -7.24 -14.91
CA ASP A 84 7.26 -5.98 -15.30
C ASP A 84 7.62 -5.12 -14.07
N LEU A 85 7.22 -5.54 -12.87
CA LEU A 85 7.52 -4.86 -11.62
C LEU A 85 8.78 -5.42 -10.96
N GLU A 86 9.80 -4.58 -10.77
CA GLU A 86 10.99 -4.94 -10.00
C GLU A 86 10.67 -4.86 -8.50
N ILE A 87 10.22 -5.97 -7.93
CA ILE A 87 9.77 -6.03 -6.53
C ILE A 87 10.90 -5.97 -5.50
N SER A 88 12.16 -6.03 -5.94
CA SER A 88 13.33 -5.85 -5.08
C SER A 88 13.64 -4.38 -4.79
N GLU A 89 13.09 -3.46 -5.59
CA GLU A 89 13.28 -2.02 -5.44
C GLU A 89 12.17 -1.37 -4.61
N THR A 90 12.46 -0.18 -4.10
CA THR A 90 11.46 0.67 -3.42
C THR A 90 10.80 1.57 -4.45
N ILE A 91 9.47 1.50 -4.53
CA ILE A 91 8.66 2.38 -5.35
C ILE A 91 8.43 3.65 -4.56
N ILE A 92 8.76 4.80 -5.15
CA ILE A 92 8.54 6.12 -4.56
C ILE A 92 7.35 6.77 -5.26
N VAL A 93 6.34 7.15 -4.50
CA VAL A 93 5.16 7.88 -5.00
C VAL A 93 5.08 9.22 -4.30
N GLU A 94 5.13 10.31 -5.07
CA GLU A 94 4.89 11.65 -4.55
C GLU A 94 3.39 11.89 -4.37
N MET A 95 3.02 12.40 -3.20
CA MET A 95 1.65 12.82 -2.90
C MET A 95 1.61 14.27 -2.41
N GLY A 96 0.54 14.96 -2.75
CA GLY A 96 0.27 16.28 -2.18
C GLY A 96 0.01 16.20 -0.68
N ARG A 97 0.22 17.31 0.03
CA ARG A 97 -0.20 17.48 1.42
C ARG A 97 -1.71 17.74 1.47
N ASP A 98 -2.49 16.67 1.37
CA ASP A 98 -3.94 16.69 1.41
C ASP A 98 -4.53 15.69 2.43
N TYR A 99 -5.86 15.66 2.52
CA TYR A 99 -6.59 14.75 3.40
C TYR A 99 -6.22 13.27 3.21
N ALA A 100 -5.92 12.86 1.97
CA ALA A 100 -5.57 11.49 1.67
C ALA A 100 -4.22 11.15 2.33
N SER A 101 -3.23 12.02 2.16
CA SER A 101 -1.92 11.85 2.77
C SER A 101 -1.95 11.87 4.30
N ASP A 102 -2.81 12.71 4.92
CA ASP A 102 -2.98 12.76 6.37
C ASP A 102 -3.64 11.49 6.92
N SER A 103 -4.64 10.96 6.21
CA SER A 103 -5.34 9.73 6.59
C SER A 103 -4.40 8.53 6.55
N LEU A 104 -3.55 8.45 5.53
CA LEU A 104 -2.53 7.38 5.44
C LEU A 104 -1.51 7.48 6.57
N MET A 105 -1.02 8.68 6.89
CA MET A 105 -0.13 8.87 8.03
C MET A 105 -0.78 8.45 9.35
N GLY A 106 -2.06 8.77 9.56
CA GLY A 106 -2.81 8.32 10.73
C GLY A 106 -2.85 6.81 10.84
N LEU A 107 -3.15 6.12 9.74
CA LEU A 107 -3.22 4.67 9.67
C LEU A 107 -1.87 3.97 9.92
N LEU A 108 -0.76 4.54 9.44
CA LEU A 108 0.56 3.94 9.63
C LEU A 108 1.12 4.13 11.05
N ASN A 109 0.59 5.11 11.78
CA ASN A 109 0.99 5.41 13.17
C ASN A 109 0.03 4.83 14.22
N SER A 110 -1.05 4.15 13.80
CA SER A 110 -2.07 3.54 14.68
C SER A 110 -1.69 2.12 15.13
#